data_AF-A0AAJ3HVA2-F1
#
_entry.id   AF-A0AAJ3HVA2-F1
#
_cell.length_a   1.000
_cell.length_b   1.000
_cell.length_c   1.000
_cell.angle_alpha   90.00
_cell.angle_beta   90.00
_cell.angle_gamma   90.00
#
_symmetry.space_group_name_H-M   'P 1'
#
loop_
_entity.id
_entity.type
_entity.pdbx_description
1 polymer ?
#
loop_
_entity_poly.entity_id
_entity_poly.type
_entity_poly.pdbx_seq_one_letter_code
_entity_poly.pdbx_strand_id
1 'polypeptide(L)'
;MQNQFSTPTPELRRSILAEYGEQYDRLIREKERQRITSISRTTAYTLEKEGRFPARKALGRNSCAWLLSDLLLWVRNPPAVENINNPYSRKSN
;
A
#
# COMPACT_ATOMS: atom_id res chain seq x y z
N MET A 1 6.86 7.96 -19.11
CA MET A 1 6.15 8.80 -18.11
C MET A 1 4.79 8.18 -17.78
N GLN A 2 4.71 7.17 -16.90
CA GLN A 2 3.44 6.73 -16.26
C GLN A 2 3.78 5.93 -14.99
N ASN A 3 3.98 6.61 -13.85
CA ASN A 3 4.19 5.98 -12.53
C ASN A 3 3.10 6.42 -11.54
N GLN A 4 1.87 6.59 -12.03
CA GLN A 4 0.74 6.88 -11.15
C GLN A 4 0.15 5.55 -10.68
N PHE A 5 -0.02 5.41 -9.37
CA PHE A 5 -0.70 4.26 -8.77
C PHE A 5 -2.18 4.31 -9.18
N SER A 6 -2.54 3.66 -10.28
CA SER A 6 -3.93 3.58 -10.75
C SER A 6 -4.74 2.68 -9.82
N THR A 7 -6.00 3.05 -9.57
CA THR A 7 -6.90 2.22 -8.77
C THR A 7 -7.04 0.84 -9.44
N PRO A 8 -6.61 -0.25 -8.77
CA PRO A 8 -6.56 -1.57 -9.39
C PRO A 8 -7.96 -2.11 -9.67
N THR A 9 -8.11 -2.85 -10.77
CA THR A 9 -9.36 -3.52 -11.15
C THR A 9 -9.88 -4.41 -10.00
N PRO A 10 -11.21 -4.53 -9.79
CA PRO A 10 -11.77 -5.38 -8.74
C PRO A 10 -11.32 -6.84 -8.77
N GLU A 11 -10.96 -7.36 -9.94
CA GLU A 11 -10.41 -8.71 -10.12
C GLU A 11 -9.01 -8.83 -9.51
N LEU A 12 -8.13 -7.87 -9.79
CA LEU A 12 -6.78 -7.82 -9.22
C LEU A 12 -6.82 -7.75 -7.69
N ARG A 13 -7.77 -6.98 -7.14
CA ARG A 13 -8.02 -6.92 -5.70
C ARG A 13 -8.41 -8.27 -5.13
N ARG A 14 -9.29 -9.02 -5.79
CA ARG A 14 -9.66 -10.37 -5.35
C ARG A 14 -8.49 -11.34 -5.42
N SER A 15 -7.71 -11.30 -6.51
CA SER A 15 -6.55 -12.17 -6.67
C SER A 15 -5.47 -11.91 -5.63
N ILE A 16 -5.13 -10.64 -5.35
CA ILE A 16 -4.13 -10.33 -4.32
C ILE A 16 -4.62 -10.71 -2.92
N LEU A 17 -5.89 -10.46 -2.60
CA LEU A 17 -6.45 -10.84 -1.31
C LEU A 17 -6.44 -12.37 -1.14
N ALA A 18 -6.83 -13.12 -2.18
CA ALA A 18 -6.79 -14.58 -2.18
C ALA A 18 -5.35 -15.12 -2.03
N GLU A 19 -4.36 -14.51 -2.70
CA GLU A 19 -2.95 -14.88 -2.58
C GLU A 19 -2.41 -14.70 -1.16
N TYR A 20 -2.88 -13.67 -0.44
CA TYR A 20 -2.50 -13.40 0.95
C TYR A 20 -3.42 -14.10 1.98
N GLY A 21 -4.45 -14.84 1.53
CA GLY A 21 -5.38 -15.56 2.40
C GLY A 21 -6.45 -14.69 3.08
N GLU A 22 -6.66 -13.46 2.60
CA GLU A 22 -7.68 -12.54 3.12
C GLU A 22 -8.99 -12.70 2.36
N GLN A 23 -10.09 -12.90 3.08
CA GLN A 23 -11.41 -13.09 2.48
C GLN A 23 -12.08 -11.79 1.99
N TYR A 24 -11.69 -10.64 2.54
CA TYR A 24 -12.35 -9.36 2.26
C TYR A 24 -11.39 -8.17 2.34
N ASP A 25 -11.71 -7.14 1.56
CA ASP A 25 -10.96 -5.89 1.59
C ASP A 25 -11.29 -5.11 2.87
N ARG A 26 -10.27 -4.92 3.72
CA ARG A 26 -10.40 -4.20 4.98
C ARG A 26 -9.76 -2.82 4.89
N LEU A 27 -10.34 -1.88 5.63
CA LEU A 27 -9.75 -0.56 5.82
C LEU A 27 -8.67 -0.61 6.89
N ILE A 28 -7.44 -0.42 6.45
CA ILE A 28 -6.22 -0.45 7.24
C ILE A 28 -5.92 0.96 7.77
N ARG A 29 -5.66 1.07 9.06
CA ARG A 29 -5.24 2.34 9.71
C ARG A 29 -3.73 2.53 9.64
N GLU A 30 -3.27 3.71 10.02
CA GLU A 30 -1.85 4.12 10.04
C GLU A 30 -0.92 3.06 10.69
N LYS A 31 -1.28 2.54 11.87
CA LYS A 31 -0.47 1.55 12.59
C LYS A 31 -0.25 0.27 11.77
N GLU A 32 -1.27 -0.16 11.06
CA GLU A 32 -1.24 -1.42 10.32
C GLU A 32 -0.65 -1.23 8.93
N ARG A 33 -0.91 -0.08 8.30
CA ARG A 33 -0.19 0.40 7.12
C ARG A 33 1.32 0.40 7.39
N GLN A 34 1.77 0.92 8.54
CA GLN A 34 3.18 0.89 8.94
C GLN A 34 3.72 -0.52 9.12
N ARG A 35 2.95 -1.46 9.67
CA ARG A 35 3.37 -2.87 9.80
C ARG A 35 3.54 -3.53 8.43
N ILE A 36 2.56 -3.34 7.54
CA ILE A 36 2.55 -3.96 6.20
C ILE A 36 3.65 -3.39 5.31
N THR A 37 3.74 -2.06 5.24
CA THR A 37 4.68 -1.36 4.33
C THR A 37 6.06 -1.15 4.94
N SER A 38 6.21 -1.24 6.27
CA SER A 38 7.43 -0.90 7.01
C SER A 38 7.97 0.53 6.76
N ILE A 39 7.23 1.40 6.07
CA ILE A 39 7.64 2.79 5.82
C ILE A 39 7.14 3.75 6.90
N SER A 40 7.92 4.81 7.13
CA SER A 40 7.54 5.89 8.03
C SER A 40 6.36 6.71 7.45
N ARG A 41 5.62 7.40 8.32
CA ARG A 41 4.53 8.31 7.92
C ARG A 41 5.02 9.39 6.95
N THR A 42 6.20 9.95 7.19
CA THR A 42 6.79 11.00 6.34
C THR A 42 7.09 10.47 4.95
N THR A 43 7.69 9.27 4.86
CA THR A 43 7.96 8.61 3.58
C THR A 43 6.67 8.33 2.82
N ALA A 44 5.65 7.81 3.49
CA ALA A 44 4.33 7.58 2.88
C ALA A 44 3.73 8.87 2.31
N TYR A 45 3.84 9.98 3.05
CA TYR A 45 3.35 11.29 2.59
C TYR A 45 4.11 11.81 1.36
N THR A 46 5.45 11.67 1.34
CA THR A 46 6.25 12.04 0.16
C THR A 46 5.86 11.21 -1.06
N LEU A 47 5.71 9.89 -0.90
CA LEU A 47 5.30 9.00 -1.99
C LEU A 47 3.87 9.25 -2.45
N GLU A 48 2.97 9.61 -1.53
CA GLU A 48 1.62 10.03 -1.88
C GLU A 48 1.64 11.31 -2.73
N LYS A 49 2.48 12.29 -2.37
CA LYS A 49 2.70 13.52 -3.15
C LYS A 49 3.31 13.24 -4.53
N GLU A 50 4.16 12.21 -4.63
CA GLU A 50 4.74 11.74 -5.89
C GLU A 50 3.77 10.88 -6.74
N GLY A 51 2.57 10.57 -6.24
CA GLY A 51 1.59 9.70 -6.92
C GLY A 51 2.01 8.22 -6.96
N ARG A 52 2.98 7.85 -6.11
CA ARG A 52 3.62 6.54 -6.03
C ARG A 52 3.10 5.67 -4.89
N PHE A 53 2.20 6.19 -4.06
CA PHE A 53 1.56 5.49 -2.94
C PHE A 53 0.04 5.46 -3.13
N PRO A 54 -0.66 4.42 -2.66
CA PRO A 54 -2.12 4.38 -2.71
C PRO A 54 -2.76 5.57 -1.99
N ALA A 55 -3.80 6.12 -2.60
CA ALA A 55 -4.52 7.28 -2.08
C ALA A 55 -5.13 6.99 -0.70
N ARG A 56 -4.93 7.90 0.25
CA ARG A 56 -5.56 7.80 1.56
C ARG A 56 -7.07 8.07 1.45
N LYS A 57 -7.87 7.22 2.08
CA LYS A 57 -9.32 7.41 2.21
C LYS A 57 -9.61 8.11 3.52
N ALA A 58 -10.15 9.33 3.45
CA ALA A 58 -10.59 10.05 4.63
C ALA A 58 -11.85 9.39 5.20
N LEU A 59 -11.77 8.89 6.43
CA LEU A 59 -12.91 8.38 7.20
C LEU A 59 -13.49 9.44 8.14
N GLY A 60 -12.72 10.50 8.44
CA GLY A 60 -13.16 11.61 9.28
C GLY A 60 -12.09 12.69 9.38
N ARG A 61 -12.34 13.70 10.22
CA ARG A 61 -11.53 14.93 10.31
C ARG A 61 -10.01 14.70 10.48
N ASN A 62 -9.63 13.74 11.33
CA ASN A 62 -8.23 13.34 11.55
C ASN A 62 -7.98 11.84 11.26
N SER A 63 -8.92 11.20 10.58
CA SER A 63 -8.92 9.75 10.36
C SER A 63 -8.76 9.45 8.89
N CYS A 64 -7.64 8.81 8.55
CA CYS A 64 -7.42 8.22 7.25
C CYS A 64 -7.29 6.69 7.36
N ALA A 65 -7.62 6.02 6.27
CA ALA A 65 -7.43 4.59 6.09
C ALA A 65 -7.02 4.28 4.66
N TRP A 66 -6.50 3.10 4.45
CA TRP A 66 -6.12 2.56 3.14
C TRP A 66 -6.81 1.23 2.94
N LEU A 67 -7.06 0.85 1.69
CA LEU A 67 -7.52 -0.51 1.40
C LEU A 67 -6.35 -1.48 1.55
N LEU A 68 -6.61 -2.64 2.14
CA LEU A 68 -5.59 -3.67 2.29
C LEU A 68 -5.06 -4.11 0.93
N SER A 69 -5.97 -4.31 -0.04
CA SER A 69 -5.58 -4.71 -1.40
C SER A 69 -4.61 -3.72 -2.04
N ASP A 70 -4.86 -2.41 -1.89
CA ASP A 70 -4.01 -1.36 -2.45
C ASP A 70 -2.62 -1.35 -1.80
N LEU A 71 -2.53 -1.59 -0.48
CA LEU A 71 -1.25 -1.70 0.21
C LEU A 71 -0.48 -2.97 -0.21
N LEU A 72 -1.16 -4.10 -0.34
CA LEU A 72 -0.54 -5.36 -0.77
C LEU A 72 0.01 -5.25 -2.19
N LEU A 73 -0.76 -4.64 -3.10
CA LEU A 73 -0.31 -4.37 -4.47
C LEU A 73 0.89 -3.44 -4.50
N TRP A 74 0.88 -2.41 -3.64
CA TRP A 74 2.01 -1.50 -3.51
C TRP A 74 3.27 -2.19 -3.00
N VAL A 75 3.14 -3.08 -1.99
CA VAL A 75 4.26 -3.87 -1.46
C VAL A 75 4.80 -4.86 -2.49
N ARG A 76 3.92 -5.40 -3.36
CA ARG A 76 4.33 -6.34 -4.42
C ARG A 76 5.06 -5.65 -5.57
N ASN A 77 4.68 -4.42 -5.91
CA ASN A 77 5.36 -3.61 -6.92
C ASN A 77 5.75 -2.25 -6.32
N PRO A 78 6.71 -2.23 -5.37
CA PRO A 78 7.17 -0.97 -4.84
C PRO A 78 7.89 -0.24 -5.98
N PRO A 79 7.56 1.03 -6.24
CA PRO A 79 8.30 1.80 -7.23
C PRO A 79 9.78 1.73 -6.86
N ALA A 80 10.64 1.59 -7.86
CA ALA A 80 12.09 1.65 -7.69
C ALA A 80 12.47 3.03 -7.14
N VAL A 81 12.39 3.17 -5.83
CA VAL A 81 12.83 4.33 -5.06
C VAL A 81 14.01 3.83 -4.28
N GLU A 82 15.17 4.44 -4.49
CA GLU A 82 16.49 3.98 -4.03
C GLU A 82 16.65 3.88 -2.50
N ASN A 83 15.62 4.10 -1.70
CA ASN A 83 15.70 4.10 -0.24
C ASN A 83 14.41 3.59 0.46
N ILE A 84 13.60 2.77 -0.22
CA ILE A 84 12.45 2.12 0.44
C ILE A 84 12.89 0.76 0.98
N ASN A 85 12.78 0.58 2.29
CA ASN A 85 12.94 -0.71 2.96
C ASN A 85 11.74 -1.61 2.59
N ASN A 86 11.83 -2.28 1.45
CA ASN A 86 10.78 -3.16 0.95
C ASN A 86 10.68 -4.40 1.86
N PRO A 87 9.58 -4.59 2.60
CA PRO A 87 9.41 -5.77 3.45
C PRO A 87 9.32 -7.07 2.65
N TYR A 88 8.94 -7.03 1.36
CA TYR A 88 8.93 -8.22 0.50
C TYR A 88 10.35 -8.76 0.23
N SER A 89 11.36 -7.88 0.15
CA SER A 89 12.76 -8.28 -0.02
C SER A 89 13.37 -8.99 1.20
N ARG A 90 12.74 -8.93 2.39
CA ARG A 90 13.25 -9.63 3.59
C ARG A 90 13.03 -11.13 3.60
N LYS A 91 12.22 -11.70 2.70
CA LYS A 91 11.99 -13.15 2.63
C LYS A 91 13.09 -13.94 1.90
N SER A 92 14.28 -13.35 1.69
CA SER A 92 15.45 -14.06 1.19
C SER A 92 16.54 -14.13 2.26
N ASN A 93 16.44 -15.17 3.09
CA ASN A 93 17.50 -15.97 3.74
C ASN A 93 16.91 -16.75 4.92
#